data_AF-A0A7C7SER2-F1
#
_entry.id   AF-A0A7C7SER2-F1
#
_cell.length_a   1.000
_cell.length_b   1.000
_cell.length_c   1.000
_cell.angle_alpha   90.00
_cell.angle_beta   90.00
_cell.angle_gamma   90.00
#
_symmetry.space_group_name_H-M   'P 1'
#
loop_
_entity.id
_entity.type
_entity.pdbx_description
1 polymer ?
#
loop_
_entity_poly.entity_id
_entity_poly.type
_entity_poly.pdbx_seq_one_letter_code
_entity_poly.pdbx_strand_id
1 'polypeptide(L)'
;MPEAAPCWRVAWALVALLTWSCAATPPPSLPGPAPTYAEVIAQADALKRAGCYRCLLEARVSYEDLTDTEADQTAVSVGLFETSLLIGMRERELGLVGFGTFERAARLAATTDAPTEWPQFVAIAETTRWQRVGVPKALLDENTAYRRRVDRERESWNGLLRPLVRTSPLAGYLYLSLNCADGWLADQPAVLTDDLAVHDDALYLRYRRAMCTDRLVEQSLIETLEPRFTEMTFFLAQAALRAEAVALAEFQLGETQAAWPDWPT
;
A
#
# COMPACT_ATOMS: atom_id res chain seq x y z
N MET A 1 86.96 -3.78 11.27
CA MET A 1 86.17 -4.68 10.41
C MET A 1 85.19 -5.38 11.35
N PRO A 2 83.91 -4.98 11.39
CA PRO A 2 82.96 -5.09 10.27
C PRO A 2 82.31 -3.76 9.88
N GLU A 3 81.80 -3.72 8.65
CA GLU A 3 81.19 -2.58 7.98
C GLU A 3 79.75 -2.32 8.47
N ALA A 4 79.42 -1.04 8.60
CA ALA A 4 78.13 -0.53 9.04
C ALA A 4 77.10 -0.57 7.89
N ALA A 5 75.95 -1.19 8.14
CA ALA A 5 74.77 -1.05 7.29
C ALA A 5 73.96 0.20 7.71
N PRO A 6 73.52 1.06 6.77
CA PRO A 6 72.95 2.36 7.12
C PRO A 6 71.44 2.29 7.43
N CYS A 7 71.08 2.72 8.64
CA CYS A 7 69.75 2.80 9.27
C CYS A 7 68.74 3.80 8.64
N TRP A 8 68.85 4.15 7.36
CA TRP A 8 68.08 5.26 6.78
C TRP A 8 66.81 4.87 6.02
N ARG A 9 66.55 3.56 5.82
CA ARG A 9 65.40 3.09 5.02
C ARG A 9 64.08 2.94 5.79
N VAL A 10 64.05 3.15 7.10
CA VAL A 10 62.82 3.02 7.91
C VAL A 10 62.11 4.37 8.14
N ALA A 11 62.76 5.50 7.82
CA ALA A 11 62.22 6.83 8.09
C ALA A 11 61.24 7.39 7.04
N TRP A 12 61.04 6.72 5.90
CA TRP A 12 60.20 7.24 4.79
C TRP A 12 58.82 6.58 4.66
N ALA A 13 58.46 5.63 5.53
CA ALA A 13 57.16 4.96 5.48
C ALA A 13 56.08 5.60 6.39
N LEU A 14 56.45 6.54 7.28
CA LEU A 14 55.52 7.17 8.24
C LEU A 14 55.03 8.57 7.84
N VAL A 15 55.53 9.14 6.73
CA VAL A 15 55.10 10.48 6.25
C VAL A 15 54.00 10.40 5.18
N ALA A 16 53.72 9.21 4.63
CA ALA A 16 52.73 9.03 3.55
C ALA A 16 51.28 8.76 4.03
N LEU A 17 51.00 8.79 5.34
CA LEU A 17 49.68 8.46 5.90
C LEU A 17 48.86 9.68 6.39
N LEU A 18 49.29 10.92 6.07
CA LEU A 18 48.66 12.14 6.61
C LEU A 18 47.96 13.04 5.56
N THR A 19 47.78 12.61 4.30
CA THR A 19 47.21 13.49 3.25
C THR A 19 45.77 13.16 2.81
N TRP A 20 45.04 12.31 3.54
CA TRP A 20 43.64 11.95 3.20
C TRP A 20 42.61 12.49 4.19
N SER A 21 42.68 13.77 4.55
CA SER A 21 41.57 14.44 5.23
C SER A 21 41.46 15.91 4.85
N CYS A 22 40.90 16.13 3.67
CA CYS A 22 40.15 17.34 3.33
C CYS A 22 39.08 16.91 2.32
N ALA A 23 38.11 16.12 2.77
CA ALA A 23 36.83 16.07 2.08
C ALA A 23 36.21 17.46 2.27
N ALA A 24 36.36 18.30 1.26
CA ALA A 24 35.72 19.61 1.21
C ALA A 24 34.23 19.39 1.48
N THR A 25 33.75 19.93 2.60
CA THR A 25 32.33 19.89 2.93
C THR A 25 31.61 20.63 1.81
N PRO A 26 30.69 19.99 1.06
CA PRO A 26 29.98 20.68 -0.01
C PRO A 26 29.28 21.90 0.61
N PRO A 27 29.32 23.07 -0.06
CA PRO A 27 28.66 24.25 0.44
C PRO A 27 27.18 23.95 0.67
N PRO A 28 26.55 24.52 1.73
CA PRO A 28 25.13 24.32 1.96
C PRO A 28 24.35 24.77 0.72
N SER A 29 23.71 23.82 0.05
CA SER A 29 22.79 24.10 -1.03
C SER A 29 21.59 24.84 -0.43
N LEU A 30 21.26 26.01 -0.98
CA LEU A 30 20.02 26.69 -0.64
C LEU A 30 18.85 25.74 -0.88
N PRO A 31 17.82 25.70 0.00
CA PRO A 31 16.64 24.90 -0.25
C PRO A 31 16.05 25.31 -1.60
N GLY A 32 15.73 24.31 -2.43
CA GLY A 32 15.04 24.54 -3.70
C GLY A 32 13.70 25.23 -3.49
N PRO A 33 13.08 25.75 -4.57
CA PRO A 33 11.72 26.29 -4.48
C PRO A 33 10.78 25.23 -3.91
N ALA A 34 9.82 25.67 -3.08
CA ALA A 34 8.78 24.80 -2.55
C ALA A 34 7.99 24.17 -3.72
N PRO A 35 7.56 22.91 -3.59
CA PRO A 35 6.77 22.25 -4.63
C PRO A 35 5.46 23.01 -4.86
N THR A 36 5.05 23.05 -6.11
CA THR A 36 3.77 23.63 -6.53
C THR A 36 2.61 22.70 -6.15
N TYR A 37 1.41 23.25 -6.05
CA TYR A 37 0.18 22.48 -5.80
C TYR A 37 0.02 21.28 -6.76
N ALA A 38 0.27 21.49 -8.05
CA ALA A 38 0.14 20.45 -9.07
C ALA A 38 1.18 19.32 -8.89
N GLU A 39 2.39 19.65 -8.45
CA GLU A 39 3.43 18.66 -8.15
C GLU A 39 3.07 17.82 -6.92
N VAL A 40 2.55 18.44 -5.86
CA VAL A 40 2.11 17.72 -4.65
C VAL A 40 0.93 16.79 -4.96
N ILE A 41 -0.07 17.26 -5.73
CA ILE A 41 -1.19 16.39 -6.16
C ILE A 41 -0.68 15.22 -7.00
N ALA A 42 0.17 15.47 -7.99
CA ALA A 42 0.68 14.41 -8.85
C ALA A 42 1.47 13.37 -8.05
N GLN A 43 2.23 13.81 -7.04
CA GLN A 43 2.92 12.93 -6.11
C GLN A 43 1.95 12.11 -5.25
N ALA A 44 0.92 12.73 -4.69
CA ALA A 44 -0.11 12.05 -3.90
C ALA A 44 -0.86 10.99 -4.73
N ASP A 45 -1.22 11.33 -5.97
CA ASP A 45 -1.84 10.42 -6.92
C ASP A 45 -0.94 9.23 -7.28
N ALA A 46 0.37 9.47 -7.45
CA ALA A 46 1.33 8.41 -7.72
C ALA A 46 1.47 7.47 -6.52
N LEU A 47 1.54 8.00 -5.30
CA LEU A 47 1.58 7.22 -4.06
C LEU A 47 0.29 6.40 -3.86
N LYS A 48 -0.88 7.00 -4.13
CA LYS A 48 -2.18 6.29 -4.11
C LYS A 48 -2.20 5.14 -5.11
N ARG A 49 -1.76 5.38 -6.35
CA ARG A 49 -1.66 4.34 -7.39
C ARG A 49 -0.67 3.24 -7.02
N ALA A 50 0.46 3.58 -6.40
CA ALA A 50 1.44 2.61 -5.91
C ALA A 50 0.82 1.70 -4.85
N GLY A 51 0.01 2.24 -3.94
CA GLY A 51 -0.98 1.43 -3.23
C GLY A 51 -0.47 0.52 -2.11
N CYS A 52 0.83 0.53 -1.83
CA CYS A 52 1.37 -0.06 -0.61
C CYS A 52 0.82 0.70 0.61
N TYR A 53 0.67 0.05 1.77
CA TYR A 53 0.07 0.68 2.95
C TYR A 53 0.79 1.96 3.34
N ARG A 54 2.14 1.92 3.40
CA ARG A 54 2.94 3.13 3.66
C ARG A 54 2.75 4.19 2.58
N CYS A 55 2.68 3.80 1.31
CA CYS A 55 2.41 4.70 0.19
C CYS A 55 1.06 5.39 0.37
N LEU A 56 0.03 4.67 0.80
CA LEU A 56 -1.30 5.21 1.04
C LEU A 56 -1.30 6.18 2.25
N LEU A 57 -0.57 5.86 3.32
CA LEU A 57 -0.40 6.77 4.45
C LEU A 57 0.28 8.07 4.01
N GLU A 58 1.38 7.99 3.25
CA GLU A 58 2.07 9.15 2.68
C GLU A 58 1.16 9.96 1.75
N ALA A 59 0.41 9.29 0.86
CA ALA A 59 -0.55 9.94 -0.03
C ALA A 59 -1.60 10.74 0.74
N ARG A 60 -2.15 10.16 1.82
CA ARG A 60 -3.14 10.84 2.66
C ARG A 60 -2.55 12.11 3.26
N VAL A 61 -1.34 12.06 3.81
CA VAL A 61 -0.67 13.25 4.35
C VAL A 61 -0.51 14.31 3.27
N SER A 62 -0.06 13.94 2.07
CA SER A 62 0.08 14.89 0.96
C SER A 62 -1.25 15.54 0.55
N TYR A 63 -2.37 14.81 0.55
CA TYR A 63 -3.66 15.45 0.28
C TYR A 63 -4.15 16.31 1.46
N GLU A 64 -3.90 15.91 2.71
CA GLU A 64 -4.25 16.69 3.90
C GLU A 64 -3.48 18.04 3.92
N ASP A 65 -2.21 18.05 3.53
CA ASP A 65 -1.41 19.28 3.43
C ASP A 65 -1.96 20.27 2.37
N LEU A 66 -2.77 19.80 1.43
CA LEU A 66 -3.36 20.62 0.37
C LEU A 66 -4.72 21.21 0.73
N THR A 67 -5.38 20.76 1.82
CA THR A 67 -6.73 21.25 2.18
C THR A 67 -6.76 22.74 2.51
N ASP A 68 -5.63 23.30 2.96
CA ASP A 68 -5.50 24.70 3.37
C ASP A 68 -5.15 25.65 2.20
N THR A 69 -5.14 25.16 0.96
CA THR A 69 -4.78 25.95 -0.23
C THR A 69 -6.01 26.45 -1.00
N GLU A 70 -5.92 27.61 -1.68
CA GLU A 70 -7.02 28.17 -2.51
C GLU A 70 -7.24 27.44 -3.85
N ALA A 71 -6.63 26.27 -4.05
CA ALA A 71 -6.67 25.52 -5.29
C ALA A 71 -7.91 24.59 -5.40
N ASP A 72 -8.01 23.81 -6.48
CA ASP A 72 -9.15 22.93 -6.77
C ASP A 72 -9.36 21.84 -5.70
N GLN A 73 -10.24 22.12 -4.75
CA GLN A 73 -10.60 21.25 -3.63
C GLN A 73 -11.27 19.94 -4.06
N THR A 74 -11.76 19.83 -5.30
CA THR A 74 -12.44 18.64 -5.80
C THR A 74 -11.46 17.47 -5.89
N ALA A 75 -10.30 17.69 -6.52
CA ALA A 75 -9.28 16.65 -6.69
C ALA A 75 -8.72 16.18 -5.33
N VAL A 76 -8.52 17.12 -4.40
CA VAL A 76 -8.08 16.82 -3.02
C VAL A 76 -9.13 15.99 -2.30
N SER A 77 -10.41 16.38 -2.37
CA SER A 77 -11.50 15.65 -1.70
C SER A 77 -11.66 14.23 -2.23
N VAL A 78 -11.61 14.06 -3.57
CA VAL A 78 -11.62 12.73 -4.21
C VAL A 78 -10.42 11.91 -3.77
N GLY A 79 -9.21 12.49 -3.83
CA GLY A 79 -7.98 11.83 -3.39
C GLY A 79 -8.01 11.37 -1.94
N LEU A 80 -8.47 12.24 -1.03
CA LEU A 80 -8.63 11.92 0.40
C LEU A 80 -9.64 10.81 0.63
N PHE A 81 -10.78 10.85 -0.06
CA PHE A 81 -11.82 9.83 0.07
C PHE A 81 -11.30 8.47 -0.37
N GLU A 82 -10.77 8.38 -1.60
CA GLU A 82 -10.30 7.11 -2.16
C GLU A 82 -9.14 6.54 -1.34
N THR A 83 -8.17 7.38 -0.97
CA THR A 83 -7.01 6.96 -0.17
C THR A 83 -7.43 6.50 1.23
N SER A 84 -8.34 7.23 1.89
CA SER A 84 -8.85 6.80 3.20
C SER A 84 -9.58 5.47 3.11
N LEU A 85 -10.37 5.25 2.06
CA LEU A 85 -11.06 3.98 1.87
C LEU A 85 -10.07 2.83 1.66
N LEU A 86 -9.05 3.02 0.82
CA LEU A 86 -8.01 2.03 0.56
C LEU A 86 -7.18 1.70 1.80
N ILE A 87 -6.82 2.71 2.61
CA ILE A 87 -6.12 2.50 3.89
C ILE A 87 -6.97 1.62 4.80
N GLY A 88 -8.26 1.92 4.99
CA GLY A 88 -9.13 1.15 5.88
C GLY A 88 -9.31 -0.29 5.42
N MET A 89 -9.42 -0.51 4.10
CA MET A 89 -9.46 -1.86 3.54
C MET A 89 -8.15 -2.60 3.78
N ARG A 90 -7.01 -1.93 3.57
CA ARG A 90 -5.69 -2.52 3.77
C ARG A 90 -5.44 -2.88 5.23
N GLU A 91 -5.87 -2.05 6.16
CA GLU A 91 -5.80 -2.34 7.60
C GLU A 91 -6.50 -3.65 7.94
N ARG A 92 -7.70 -3.87 7.40
CA ARG A 92 -8.42 -5.13 7.61
C ARG A 92 -7.75 -6.33 6.95
N GLU A 93 -7.24 -6.16 5.74
CA GLU A 93 -6.48 -7.18 5.01
C GLU A 93 -5.19 -7.58 5.74
N LEU A 94 -4.56 -6.65 6.45
CA LEU A 94 -3.34 -6.85 7.21
C LEU A 94 -3.58 -7.22 8.68
N GLY A 95 -4.82 -7.11 9.17
CA GLY A 95 -5.17 -7.35 10.56
C GLY A 95 -4.81 -6.22 11.52
N LEU A 96 -4.61 -5.00 11.01
CA LEU A 96 -4.26 -3.81 11.77
C LEU A 96 -5.51 -3.17 12.39
N VAL A 97 -5.52 -3.01 13.70
CA VAL A 97 -6.68 -2.48 14.45
C VAL A 97 -6.40 -1.04 14.90
N GLY A 98 -7.40 -0.16 14.79
CA GLY A 98 -7.45 1.06 15.61
C GLY A 98 -7.15 2.40 14.93
N PHE A 99 -7.16 2.49 13.60
CA PHE A 99 -6.77 3.73 12.91
C PHE A 99 -7.93 4.68 12.53
N GLY A 100 -9.18 4.30 12.79
CA GLY A 100 -10.34 5.18 12.56
C GLY A 100 -10.52 5.60 11.10
N THR A 101 -9.99 4.81 10.17
CA THR A 101 -9.80 5.23 8.78
C THR A 101 -11.12 5.20 8.00
N PHE A 102 -12.00 4.23 8.26
CA PHE A 102 -13.33 4.21 7.63
C PHE A 102 -14.19 5.38 8.10
N GLU A 103 -14.06 5.83 9.34
CA GLU A 103 -14.77 6.99 9.87
C GLU A 103 -14.36 8.27 9.13
N ARG A 104 -13.10 8.38 8.68
CA ARG A 104 -12.66 9.50 7.85
C ARG A 104 -13.32 9.45 6.46
N ALA A 105 -13.30 8.29 5.79
CA ALA A 105 -13.96 8.13 4.50
C ALA A 105 -15.48 8.38 4.60
N ALA A 106 -16.12 7.93 5.69
CA ALA A 106 -17.53 8.17 5.97
C ALA A 106 -17.86 9.66 6.15
N ARG A 107 -16.99 10.42 6.83
CA ARG A 107 -17.17 11.88 6.97
C ARG A 107 -17.10 12.59 5.61
N LEU A 108 -16.17 12.20 4.75
CA LEU A 108 -16.04 12.75 3.39
C LEU A 108 -17.25 12.37 2.53
N ALA A 109 -17.76 11.14 2.66
CA ALA A 109 -18.96 10.70 1.96
C ALA A 109 -20.26 11.41 2.40
N ALA A 110 -20.27 12.03 3.58
CA ALA A 110 -21.43 12.69 4.15
C ALA A 110 -21.54 14.19 3.77
N THR A 111 -20.57 14.75 3.05
CA THR A 111 -20.62 16.15 2.60
C THR A 111 -21.62 16.34 1.47
N THR A 112 -22.25 17.52 1.39
CA THR A 112 -23.31 17.81 0.40
C THR A 112 -22.83 17.72 -1.05
N ASP A 113 -21.55 18.00 -1.30
CA ASP A 113 -20.96 17.97 -2.64
C ASP A 113 -20.30 16.62 -2.99
N ALA A 114 -20.41 15.62 -2.11
CA ALA A 114 -19.85 14.30 -2.37
C ALA A 114 -20.60 13.58 -3.51
N PRO A 115 -19.89 12.83 -4.37
CA PRO A 115 -20.52 11.91 -5.31
C PRO A 115 -21.51 10.96 -4.62
N THR A 116 -22.66 10.76 -5.25
CA THR A 116 -23.80 10.03 -4.69
C THR A 116 -23.50 8.57 -4.31
N GLU A 117 -22.50 7.97 -4.94
CA GLU A 117 -22.07 6.59 -4.74
C GLU A 117 -21.13 6.42 -3.53
N TRP A 118 -20.50 7.48 -3.04
CA TRP A 118 -19.50 7.39 -1.96
C TRP A 118 -20.02 6.73 -0.68
N PRO A 119 -21.24 7.03 -0.19
CA PRO A 119 -21.78 6.32 0.96
C PRO A 119 -21.89 4.80 0.76
N GLN A 120 -22.22 4.37 -0.47
CA GLN A 120 -22.27 2.94 -0.80
C GLN A 120 -20.86 2.34 -0.89
N PHE A 121 -19.87 3.08 -1.39
CA PHE A 121 -18.48 2.62 -1.41
C PHE A 121 -17.95 2.39 0.01
N VAL A 122 -18.25 3.30 0.95
CA VAL A 122 -17.93 3.11 2.38
C VAL A 122 -18.61 1.84 2.92
N ALA A 123 -19.92 1.71 2.70
CA ALA A 123 -20.69 0.56 3.15
C ALA A 123 -20.15 -0.78 2.63
N ILE A 124 -19.68 -0.83 1.38
CA ILE A 124 -19.06 -2.01 0.77
C ILE A 124 -17.69 -2.27 1.41
N ALA A 125 -16.84 -1.24 1.50
CA ALA A 125 -15.48 -1.37 2.03
C ALA A 125 -15.46 -1.84 3.50
N GLU A 126 -16.42 -1.38 4.31
CA GLU A 126 -16.65 -1.83 5.69
C GLU A 126 -17.10 -3.29 5.82
N THR A 127 -17.34 -4.01 4.71
CA THR A 127 -17.56 -5.46 4.75
C THR A 127 -16.32 -6.27 4.37
N THR A 128 -15.20 -5.60 4.07
CA THR A 128 -13.90 -6.26 3.90
C THR A 128 -13.60 -7.06 5.15
N ARG A 129 -13.36 -8.36 4.99
CA ARG A 129 -13.15 -9.26 6.12
C ARG A 129 -11.80 -8.97 6.78
N TRP A 130 -11.78 -9.08 8.10
CA TRP A 130 -10.55 -9.12 8.87
C TRP A 130 -9.71 -10.34 8.47
N GLN A 131 -8.41 -10.15 8.36
CA GLN A 131 -7.47 -11.25 8.25
C GLN A 131 -7.57 -12.18 9.46
N ARG A 132 -7.43 -13.49 9.23
CA ARG A 132 -7.67 -14.50 10.27
C ARG A 132 -6.54 -14.66 11.29
N VAL A 133 -5.38 -14.09 11.00
CA VAL A 133 -4.14 -14.23 11.80
C VAL A 133 -3.87 -12.92 12.51
N GLY A 134 -3.47 -12.97 13.78
CA GLY A 134 -3.07 -11.78 14.55
C GLY A 134 -4.22 -10.87 15.01
N VAL A 135 -5.47 -11.19 14.68
CA VAL A 135 -6.64 -10.34 15.01
C VAL A 135 -7.41 -10.90 16.21
N PRO A 136 -7.83 -10.05 17.18
CA PRO A 136 -8.70 -10.47 18.29
C PRO A 136 -9.96 -11.21 17.82
N LYS A 137 -10.33 -12.28 18.53
CA LYS A 137 -11.52 -13.09 18.21
C LYS A 137 -12.80 -12.27 18.06
N ALA A 138 -12.99 -11.24 18.89
CA ALA A 138 -14.16 -10.37 18.83
C ALA A 138 -14.35 -9.71 17.44
N LEU A 139 -13.25 -9.25 16.82
CA LEU A 139 -13.27 -8.68 15.47
C LEU A 139 -13.47 -9.77 14.41
N LEU A 140 -12.91 -10.96 14.61
CA LEU A 140 -13.16 -12.10 13.72
C LEU A 140 -14.63 -12.54 13.72
N ASP A 141 -15.32 -12.43 14.86
CA ASP A 141 -16.74 -12.77 14.96
C ASP A 141 -17.60 -11.81 14.12
N GLU A 142 -17.15 -10.56 13.87
CA GLU A 142 -17.79 -9.61 12.95
C GLU A 142 -17.81 -10.11 11.50
N ASN A 143 -16.82 -10.91 11.07
CA ASN A 143 -16.76 -11.44 9.71
C ASN A 143 -18.02 -12.24 9.34
N THR A 144 -18.66 -12.87 10.32
CA THR A 144 -19.94 -13.58 10.10
C THR A 144 -21.07 -12.61 9.75
N ALA A 145 -21.14 -11.45 10.43
CA ALA A 145 -22.11 -10.42 10.15
C ALA A 145 -21.84 -9.74 8.80
N TYR A 146 -20.57 -9.45 8.50
CA TYR A 146 -20.16 -8.89 7.20
C TYR A 146 -20.52 -9.82 6.05
N ARG A 147 -20.24 -11.13 6.17
CA ARG A 147 -20.65 -12.11 5.16
C ARG A 147 -22.16 -12.12 4.93
N ARG A 148 -22.97 -12.15 6.00
CA ARG A 148 -24.43 -12.10 5.87
C ARG A 148 -24.92 -10.81 5.21
N ARG A 149 -24.27 -9.67 5.45
CA ARG A 149 -24.60 -8.40 4.81
C ARG A 149 -24.26 -8.46 3.32
N VAL A 150 -23.05 -8.88 2.98
CA VAL A 150 -22.62 -9.12 1.60
C VAL A 150 -23.63 -10.00 0.88
N ASP A 151 -24.03 -11.15 1.44
CA ASP A 151 -24.98 -12.07 0.80
C ASP A 151 -26.35 -11.43 0.50
N ARG A 152 -26.81 -10.49 1.34
CA ARG A 152 -28.07 -9.75 1.11
C ARG A 152 -27.93 -8.65 0.06
N GLU A 153 -26.83 -7.91 0.11
CA GLU A 153 -26.65 -6.68 -0.67
C GLU A 153 -25.91 -6.91 -2.00
N ARG A 154 -25.33 -8.09 -2.22
CA ARG A 154 -24.40 -8.40 -3.33
C ARG A 154 -24.93 -7.96 -4.69
N GLU A 155 -26.17 -8.28 -5.02
CA GLU A 155 -26.76 -7.94 -6.31
C GLU A 155 -26.83 -6.42 -6.51
N SER A 156 -27.29 -5.69 -5.49
CA SER A 156 -27.35 -4.22 -5.54
C SER A 156 -25.96 -3.60 -5.67
N TRP A 157 -25.00 -4.08 -4.88
CA TRP A 157 -23.63 -3.58 -4.91
C TRP A 157 -22.90 -3.91 -6.23
N ASN A 158 -23.14 -5.10 -6.81
CA ASN A 158 -22.61 -5.43 -8.13
C ASN A 158 -23.27 -4.57 -9.23
N GLY A 159 -24.58 -4.30 -9.13
CA GLY A 159 -25.28 -3.38 -10.03
C GLY A 159 -24.72 -1.96 -9.99
N LEU A 160 -24.26 -1.50 -8.82
CA LEU A 160 -23.57 -0.22 -8.65
C LEU A 160 -22.14 -0.25 -9.20
N LEU A 161 -21.34 -1.24 -8.81
CA LEU A 161 -19.90 -1.25 -9.07
C LEU A 161 -19.57 -1.64 -10.51
N ARG A 162 -20.27 -2.62 -11.09
CA ARG A 162 -19.91 -3.20 -12.39
C ARG A 162 -19.87 -2.18 -13.53
N PRO A 163 -20.79 -1.22 -13.65
CA PRO A 163 -20.70 -0.17 -14.67
C PRO A 163 -19.49 0.76 -14.49
N LEU A 164 -18.94 0.85 -13.27
CA LEU A 164 -17.89 1.79 -12.90
C LEU A 164 -16.47 1.20 -12.99
N VAL A 165 -16.32 -0.13 -13.07
CA VAL A 165 -14.99 -0.78 -12.97
C VAL A 165 -13.99 -0.37 -14.06
N ARG A 166 -14.46 0.13 -15.21
CA ARG A 166 -13.60 0.59 -16.32
C ARG A 166 -13.18 2.06 -16.19
N THR A 167 -13.84 2.83 -15.32
CA THR A 167 -13.60 4.28 -15.15
C THR A 167 -13.10 4.63 -13.75
N SER A 168 -13.35 3.76 -12.77
CA SER A 168 -12.91 3.93 -11.39
C SER A 168 -12.11 2.72 -10.94
N PRO A 169 -10.78 2.85 -10.76
CA PRO A 169 -9.96 1.77 -10.23
C PRO A 169 -10.35 1.41 -8.79
N LEU A 170 -10.87 2.38 -8.01
CA LEU A 170 -11.44 2.11 -6.69
C LEU A 170 -12.69 1.20 -6.79
N ALA A 171 -13.61 1.48 -7.71
CA ALA A 171 -14.77 0.62 -7.92
C ALA A 171 -14.34 -0.80 -8.33
N GLY A 172 -13.30 -0.93 -9.16
CA GLY A 172 -12.68 -2.21 -9.48
C GLY A 172 -12.13 -2.94 -8.25
N TYR A 173 -11.45 -2.22 -7.35
CA TYR A 173 -10.92 -2.78 -6.11
C TYR A 173 -12.03 -3.27 -5.18
N LEU A 174 -13.09 -2.48 -5.01
CA LEU A 174 -14.28 -2.83 -4.22
C LEU A 174 -15.00 -4.04 -4.83
N TYR A 175 -15.14 -4.09 -6.15
CA TYR A 175 -15.78 -5.21 -6.85
C TYR A 175 -15.03 -6.51 -6.62
N LEU A 176 -13.70 -6.50 -6.74
CA LEU A 176 -12.88 -7.67 -6.41
C LEU A 176 -12.97 -8.01 -4.92
N SER A 177 -12.95 -7.02 -4.04
CA SER A 177 -13.04 -7.25 -2.60
C SER A 177 -14.34 -7.96 -2.21
N LEU A 178 -15.45 -7.52 -2.80
CA LEU A 178 -16.78 -8.09 -2.61
C LEU A 178 -16.90 -9.54 -3.13
N ASN A 179 -16.32 -9.81 -4.31
CA ASN A 179 -16.62 -11.04 -5.04
C ASN A 179 -15.54 -12.13 -4.91
N CYS A 180 -14.32 -11.79 -4.50
CA CYS A 180 -13.26 -12.78 -4.29
C CYS A 180 -13.33 -13.47 -2.92
N ALA A 181 -13.94 -12.81 -1.91
CA ALA A 181 -13.96 -13.30 -0.55
C ALA A 181 -14.64 -14.68 -0.40
N ASP A 182 -15.65 -14.98 -1.20
CA ASP A 182 -16.46 -16.20 -1.05
C ASP A 182 -16.28 -17.20 -2.20
N GLY A 183 -15.22 -17.03 -3.01
CA GLY A 183 -14.98 -17.88 -4.18
C GLY A 183 -15.97 -17.64 -5.33
N TRP A 184 -16.83 -16.62 -5.25
CA TRP A 184 -17.82 -16.30 -6.29
C TRP A 184 -17.16 -15.98 -7.64
N LEU A 185 -15.96 -15.41 -7.62
CA LEU A 185 -15.15 -15.19 -8.82
C LEU A 185 -14.37 -16.41 -9.33
N ALA A 186 -14.39 -17.55 -8.63
CA ALA A 186 -13.70 -18.76 -9.08
C ALA A 186 -14.22 -19.27 -10.43
N ASP A 187 -15.48 -18.98 -10.76
CA ASP A 187 -16.15 -19.50 -11.96
C ASP A 187 -16.06 -18.57 -13.18
N GLN A 188 -15.64 -17.30 -13.04
CA GLN A 188 -15.58 -16.32 -14.15
C GLN A 188 -14.39 -15.34 -14.10
N PRO A 189 -13.13 -15.80 -14.01
CA PRO A 189 -11.97 -14.90 -13.88
C PRO A 189 -11.73 -14.04 -15.13
N ALA A 190 -11.91 -14.60 -16.34
CA ALA A 190 -11.42 -13.98 -17.59
C ALA A 190 -12.11 -12.65 -17.95
N VAL A 191 -13.45 -12.61 -17.93
CA VAL A 191 -14.25 -11.44 -18.35
C VAL A 191 -13.98 -10.23 -17.45
N LEU A 192 -13.65 -10.44 -16.18
CA LEU A 192 -13.38 -9.36 -15.24
C LEU A 192 -11.95 -8.82 -15.36
N THR A 193 -10.96 -9.67 -15.65
CA THR A 193 -9.57 -9.22 -15.82
C THR A 193 -9.42 -8.25 -16.98
N ASP A 194 -10.13 -8.46 -18.08
CA ASP A 194 -10.01 -7.61 -19.28
C ASP A 194 -10.56 -6.20 -19.04
N ASP A 195 -11.71 -6.09 -18.36
CA ASP A 195 -12.30 -4.79 -18.01
C ASP A 195 -11.41 -3.97 -17.06
N LEU A 196 -10.71 -4.66 -16.15
CA LEU A 196 -9.83 -4.03 -15.16
C LEU A 196 -8.42 -3.74 -15.69
N ALA A 197 -8.02 -4.31 -16.83
CA ALA A 197 -6.69 -4.12 -17.40
C ALA A 197 -6.41 -2.66 -17.83
N VAL A 198 -7.46 -1.85 -18.02
CA VAL A 198 -7.33 -0.40 -18.28
C VAL A 198 -6.71 0.37 -17.10
N HIS A 199 -6.71 -0.22 -15.90
CA HIS A 199 -6.21 0.35 -14.66
C HIS A 199 -4.91 -0.34 -14.19
N ASP A 200 -4.16 -0.90 -15.11
CA ASP A 200 -2.92 -1.63 -14.82
C ASP A 200 -1.79 -0.73 -14.27
N ASP A 201 -1.93 0.59 -14.37
CA ASP A 201 -1.07 1.58 -13.70
C ASP A 201 -1.35 1.69 -12.18
N ALA A 202 -2.53 1.25 -11.72
CA ALA A 202 -2.90 1.23 -10.31
C ALA A 202 -2.47 -0.11 -9.66
N LEU A 203 -1.27 -0.13 -9.06
CA LEU A 203 -0.71 -1.31 -8.43
C LEU A 203 -1.57 -1.86 -7.28
N TYR A 204 -2.31 -1.02 -6.54
CA TYR A 204 -3.26 -1.53 -5.53
C TYR A 204 -4.33 -2.44 -6.14
N LEU A 205 -4.82 -2.14 -7.34
CA LEU A 205 -5.81 -2.95 -8.03
C LEU A 205 -5.20 -4.26 -8.54
N ARG A 206 -3.98 -4.22 -9.08
CA ARG A 206 -3.22 -5.42 -9.44
C ARG A 206 -2.97 -6.32 -8.24
N TYR A 207 -2.60 -5.74 -7.09
CA TYR A 207 -2.47 -6.46 -5.83
C TYR A 207 -3.78 -7.19 -5.49
N ARG A 208 -4.93 -6.50 -5.58
CA ARG A 208 -6.22 -7.11 -5.25
C ARG A 208 -6.59 -8.25 -6.20
N ARG A 209 -6.28 -8.10 -7.50
CA ARG A 209 -6.41 -9.18 -8.50
C ARG A 209 -5.54 -10.37 -8.15
N ALA A 210 -4.28 -10.13 -7.79
CA ALA A 210 -3.33 -11.18 -7.42
C ALA A 210 -3.82 -11.96 -6.19
N MET A 211 -4.28 -11.26 -5.15
CA MET A 211 -4.86 -11.86 -3.94
C MET A 211 -6.17 -12.61 -4.20
N CYS A 212 -6.94 -12.19 -5.20
CA CYS A 212 -8.19 -12.83 -5.59
C CYS A 212 -7.99 -14.16 -6.32
N THR A 213 -6.99 -14.21 -7.19
CA THR A 213 -6.81 -15.29 -8.19
C THR A 213 -5.57 -16.16 -7.92
N ASP A 214 -4.86 -15.90 -6.83
CA ASP A 214 -3.61 -16.57 -6.44
C ASP A 214 -2.52 -16.50 -7.54
N ARG A 215 -2.45 -15.37 -8.26
CA ARG A 215 -1.54 -15.19 -9.40
C ARG A 215 -0.17 -14.70 -8.94
N LEU A 216 0.70 -15.63 -8.57
CA LEU A 216 2.09 -15.37 -8.13
C LEU A 216 2.90 -14.46 -9.08
N VAL A 217 2.66 -14.52 -10.40
CA VAL A 217 3.37 -13.66 -11.38
C VAL A 217 3.04 -12.17 -11.19
N GLU A 218 1.78 -11.85 -10.90
CA GLU A 218 1.36 -10.46 -10.63
C GLU A 218 2.02 -9.94 -9.35
N GLN A 219 2.23 -10.84 -8.37
CA GLN A 219 2.88 -10.52 -7.10
C GLN A 219 4.33 -10.08 -7.32
N SER A 220 5.12 -10.89 -8.04
CA SER A 220 6.53 -10.54 -8.34
C SER A 220 6.66 -9.26 -9.16
N LEU A 221 5.70 -8.99 -10.06
CA LEU A 221 5.69 -7.75 -10.83
C LEU A 221 5.46 -6.53 -9.93
N ILE A 222 4.51 -6.61 -8.99
CA ILE A 222 4.23 -5.52 -8.04
C ILE A 222 5.47 -5.24 -7.19
N GLU A 223 6.12 -6.26 -6.63
CA GLU A 223 7.34 -6.10 -5.83
C GLU A 223 8.48 -5.46 -6.63
N THR A 224 8.58 -5.77 -7.93
CA THR A 224 9.58 -5.17 -8.82
C THR A 224 9.27 -3.69 -9.11
N LEU A 225 7.99 -3.36 -9.31
CA LEU A 225 7.56 -2.00 -9.66
C LEU A 225 7.50 -1.07 -8.45
N GLU A 226 7.16 -1.61 -7.28
CA GLU A 226 7.09 -0.88 -6.02
C GLU A 226 7.68 -1.73 -4.88
N PRO A 227 9.01 -1.62 -4.65
CA PRO A 227 9.69 -2.39 -3.60
C PRO A 227 9.19 -2.09 -2.18
N ARG A 228 8.47 -0.99 -1.96
CA ARG A 228 7.86 -0.67 -0.66
C ARG A 228 6.61 -1.50 -0.37
N PHE A 229 6.09 -2.25 -1.35
CA PHE A 229 4.88 -3.08 -1.27
C PHE A 229 5.12 -4.42 -0.54
N THR A 230 5.52 -4.32 0.72
CA THR A 230 5.93 -5.46 1.58
C THR A 230 4.77 -6.35 2.01
N GLU A 231 3.53 -5.90 1.84
CA GLU A 231 2.33 -6.67 2.19
C GLU A 231 2.25 -7.98 1.40
N MET A 232 2.81 -8.00 0.19
CA MET A 232 2.81 -9.21 -0.64
C MET A 232 3.64 -10.33 0.00
N THR A 233 4.83 -9.99 0.48
CA THR A 233 5.71 -10.90 1.22
C THR A 233 5.04 -11.41 2.50
N PHE A 234 4.29 -10.55 3.20
CA PHE A 234 3.47 -10.96 4.35
C PHE A 234 2.40 -12.00 3.99
N PHE A 235 1.70 -11.86 2.87
CA PHE A 235 0.70 -12.85 2.45
C PHE A 235 1.33 -14.15 1.95
N LEU A 236 2.50 -14.09 1.29
CA LEU A 236 3.29 -15.26 0.94
C LEU A 236 3.70 -16.04 2.19
N ALA A 237 4.17 -15.35 3.23
CA ALA A 237 4.50 -15.99 4.50
C ALA A 237 3.29 -16.70 5.13
N GLN A 238 2.11 -16.07 5.08
CA GLN A 238 0.88 -16.70 5.57
C GLN A 238 0.42 -17.88 4.71
N ALA A 239 0.67 -17.88 3.40
CA ALA A 239 0.45 -19.05 2.55
C ALA A 239 1.42 -20.18 2.92
N ALA A 240 2.70 -19.87 3.14
CA ALA A 240 3.71 -20.82 3.60
C ALA A 240 3.36 -21.44 4.96
N LEU A 241 2.89 -20.64 5.94
CA LEU A 241 2.39 -21.14 7.22
C LEU A 241 1.22 -22.12 7.06
N ARG A 242 0.25 -21.80 6.19
CA ARG A 242 -0.89 -22.69 5.90
C ARG A 242 -0.46 -23.99 5.20
N ALA A 243 0.65 -23.95 4.47
CA ALA A 243 1.26 -25.11 3.84
C ALA A 243 2.28 -25.84 4.75
N GLU A 244 2.35 -25.47 6.03
CA GLU A 244 3.30 -26.03 7.02
C GLU A 244 4.79 -25.84 6.65
N ALA A 245 5.10 -24.92 5.74
CA ALA A 245 6.45 -24.56 5.31
C ALA A 245 7.07 -23.50 6.26
N VAL A 246 7.23 -23.85 7.53
CA VAL A 246 7.57 -22.92 8.62
C VAL A 246 8.86 -22.13 8.37
N ALA A 247 9.94 -22.79 7.93
CA ALA A 247 11.21 -22.10 7.67
C ALA A 247 11.12 -21.04 6.56
N LEU A 248 10.31 -21.30 5.52
CA LEU A 248 10.05 -20.33 4.46
C LEU A 248 9.22 -19.15 4.99
N ALA A 249 8.19 -19.44 5.78
CA ALA A 249 7.38 -18.40 6.41
C ALA A 249 8.20 -17.50 7.34
N GLU A 250 9.07 -18.09 8.19
CA GLU A 250 9.95 -17.33 9.08
C GLU A 250 10.89 -16.40 8.31
N PHE A 251 11.48 -16.89 7.22
CA PHE A 251 12.32 -16.07 6.34
C PHE A 251 11.53 -14.87 5.78
N GLN A 252 10.35 -15.13 5.20
CA GLN A 252 9.51 -14.10 4.57
C GLN A 252 8.94 -13.08 5.59
N LEU A 253 8.60 -13.52 6.80
CA LEU A 253 8.21 -12.61 7.89
C LEU A 253 9.39 -11.75 8.34
N GLY A 254 10.60 -12.32 8.39
CA GLY A 254 11.83 -11.57 8.69
C GLY A 254 12.10 -10.45 7.68
N GLU A 255 11.91 -10.71 6.38
CA GLU A 255 12.01 -9.70 5.33
C GLU A 255 10.95 -8.61 5.49
N THR A 256 9.71 -8.99 5.79
CA THR A 256 8.60 -8.05 6.03
C THR A 256 8.90 -7.13 7.22
N GLN A 257 9.32 -7.70 8.36
CA GLN A 257 9.66 -6.94 9.58
C GLN A 257 10.83 -5.98 9.34
N ALA A 258 11.85 -6.40 8.58
CA ALA A 258 12.99 -5.55 8.26
C ALA A 258 12.59 -4.35 7.39
N ALA A 259 11.65 -4.56 6.45
CA ALA A 259 11.19 -3.52 5.54
C ALA A 259 10.10 -2.60 6.15
N TRP A 260 9.39 -3.08 7.17
CA TRP A 260 8.43 -2.32 7.96
C TRP A 260 8.64 -2.56 9.47
N PRO A 261 9.60 -1.84 10.09
CA PRO A 261 9.95 -2.02 11.50
C PRO A 261 8.80 -1.74 12.47
N ASP A 262 7.94 -0.80 12.11
CA ASP A 262 6.76 -0.39 12.90
C ASP A 262 5.53 -1.26 12.65
N TRP A 263 5.67 -2.43 12.01
CA TRP A 263 4.57 -3.37 11.85
C TRP A 263 4.07 -3.80 13.24
N PRO A 264 2.75 -3.72 13.53
CA PRO A 264 2.22 -4.14 14.82
C PRO A 264 2.53 -5.62 15.07
N THR A 265 3.30 -5.88 16.12
CA THR A 265 3.65 -7.23 16.59
C THR A 265 2.60 -7.79 17.54
#